data_AF-A0A959P389-F1
#
_entry.id   AF-A0A959P389-F1
#
_cell.length_a   1.000
_cell.length_b   1.000
_cell.length_c   1.000
_cell.angle_alpha   90.00
_cell.angle_beta   90.00
_cell.angle_gamma   90.00
#
_symmetry.space_group_name_H-M   'P 1'
#
loop_
_entity.id
_entity.type
_entity.pdbx_description
1 polymer ?
#
loop_
_entity_poly.entity_id
_entity_poly.type
_entity_poly.pdbx_seq_one_letter_code
_entity_poly.pdbx_strand_id
1 'polypeptide(L)'
;MDIYKIISSKILVFIFVLTSQNFLLSQNYYTYIDPFIGSVGKGNVFVGPAAPFGMVKPGPDYGLGRNSGYDPDTLQTIFGFSQTHVSGTGGGPKYGNISIMPFNEEFNSIYQESLRSNEKTKCGYYSVNLKKWNINVELTTSDRVAFHRYTFLNNNKKGIKIDAGSFLGEEPIPDSREAQQFVGSEIQILSDTEIQGYSRIRGGWNNGEAYTVYFYAVFEQPFTNIGTWKGNSIFPDKKDQPDTGEKVGAYLFFSDSQIGIVQVKIGISFLSSQKAKYNIENEIPHWDFNKELQETCNKWEALLNKIEIEGT
;
A
#
# COMPACT_ATOMS: atom_id res chain seq x y z
N MET A 1 -81.22 54.85 -18.32
CA MET A 1 -81.14 53.62 -17.50
C MET A 1 -79.88 52.89 -17.95
N ASP A 2 -78.89 52.99 -17.07
CA ASP A 2 -77.43 52.81 -17.14
C ASP A 2 -76.95 51.40 -17.59
N ILE A 3 -75.93 51.26 -18.47
CA ILE A 3 -74.45 51.24 -18.29
C ILE A 3 -73.86 49.89 -17.81
N TYR A 4 -73.03 49.30 -18.69
CA TYR A 4 -71.82 48.46 -18.49
C TYR A 4 -71.66 47.56 -17.24
N LYS A 5 -71.26 46.30 -17.49
CA LYS A 5 -70.18 45.65 -16.72
C LYS A 5 -69.45 44.53 -17.47
N ILE A 6 -68.20 44.86 -17.81
CA ILE A 6 -67.03 44.03 -18.14
C ILE A 6 -66.71 43.06 -16.97
N ILE A 7 -66.08 41.91 -17.24
CA ILE A 7 -64.97 41.24 -16.50
C ILE A 7 -64.73 39.87 -17.17
N SER A 8 -63.74 39.71 -18.05
CA SER A 8 -62.30 39.44 -17.85
C SER A 8 -61.93 37.94 -17.83
N SER A 9 -61.30 37.54 -18.92
CA SER A 9 -60.20 36.58 -19.09
C SER A 9 -59.63 35.91 -17.82
N LYS A 10 -59.44 34.59 -17.88
CA LYS A 10 -58.29 33.87 -17.31
C LYS A 10 -58.22 32.44 -17.88
N ILE A 11 -57.56 32.30 -19.03
CA ILE A 11 -56.98 31.02 -19.46
C ILE A 11 -55.80 30.77 -18.52
N LEU A 12 -55.92 29.74 -17.68
CA LEU A 12 -54.82 29.28 -16.83
C LEU A 12 -53.92 28.40 -17.70
N VAL A 13 -52.90 28.99 -18.33
CA VAL A 13 -51.80 28.23 -18.92
C VAL A 13 -50.92 27.76 -17.77
N PHE A 14 -51.03 26.49 -17.40
CA PHE A 14 -50.05 25.83 -16.54
C PHE A 14 -48.76 25.65 -17.36
N ILE A 15 -47.84 26.60 -17.23
CA ILE A 15 -46.46 26.41 -17.69
C ILE A 15 -45.82 25.44 -16.69
N PHE A 16 -45.76 24.16 -17.07
CA PHE A 16 -44.91 23.18 -16.40
C PHE A 16 -43.46 23.57 -16.71
N VAL A 17 -42.85 24.36 -15.84
CA VAL A 17 -41.40 24.56 -15.86
C VAL A 17 -40.79 23.22 -15.44
N LEU A 18 -40.47 22.39 -16.43
CA LEU A 18 -39.53 21.29 -16.28
C LEU A 18 -38.19 21.92 -15.87
N THR A 19 -37.97 22.06 -14.57
CA THR A 19 -36.62 22.27 -14.05
C THR A 19 -35.85 21.00 -14.38
N SER A 20 -35.15 21.03 -15.51
CA SER A 20 -34.05 20.11 -15.77
C SER A 20 -33.04 20.33 -14.65
N GLN A 21 -33.11 19.50 -13.60
CA GLN A 21 -31.97 19.29 -12.73
C GLN A 21 -30.92 18.68 -13.63
N ASN A 22 -30.00 19.51 -14.11
CA ASN A 22 -28.73 19.03 -14.62
C ASN A 22 -28.07 18.36 -13.42
N PHE A 23 -28.27 17.04 -13.30
CA PHE A 23 -27.30 16.21 -12.61
C PHE A 23 -26.03 16.38 -13.42
N LEU A 24 -25.17 17.32 -13.00
CA LEU A 24 -23.76 17.23 -13.31
C LEU A 24 -23.37 15.83 -12.81
N LEU A 25 -23.16 14.92 -13.75
CA LEU A 25 -22.46 13.68 -13.42
C LEU A 25 -21.15 14.15 -12.81
N SER A 26 -20.94 13.84 -11.53
CA SER A 26 -19.65 14.07 -10.88
C SER A 26 -18.60 13.44 -11.77
N GLN A 27 -17.81 14.26 -12.45
CA GLN A 27 -16.74 13.75 -13.27
C GLN A 27 -15.72 13.16 -12.30
N ASN A 28 -15.38 11.88 -12.46
CA ASN A 28 -14.40 11.24 -11.61
C ASN A 28 -13.02 11.52 -12.20
N TYR A 29 -12.50 12.74 -12.02
CA TYR A 29 -11.19 13.15 -12.55
C TYR A 29 -10.06 12.21 -12.15
N TYR A 30 -10.15 11.56 -10.98
CA TYR A 30 -9.17 10.55 -10.56
C TYR A 30 -9.02 9.39 -11.56
N THR A 31 -10.01 9.15 -12.42
CA THR A 31 -9.94 8.10 -13.46
C THR A 31 -8.98 8.41 -14.61
N TYR A 32 -8.57 9.67 -14.78
CA TYR A 32 -7.55 10.06 -15.76
C TYR A 32 -6.11 9.83 -15.27
N ILE A 33 -5.91 9.53 -13.98
CA ILE A 33 -4.58 9.25 -13.44
C ILE A 33 -4.12 7.87 -13.95
N ASP A 34 -3.00 7.86 -14.67
CA ASP A 34 -2.24 6.65 -15.01
C ASP A 34 -0.89 6.64 -14.26
N PRO A 35 -0.77 5.86 -13.16
CA PRO A 35 0.47 5.75 -12.40
C PRO A 35 1.64 5.10 -13.14
N PHE A 36 1.44 4.49 -14.31
CA PHE A 36 2.55 3.97 -15.10
C PHE A 36 3.31 5.06 -15.88
N ILE A 37 2.74 6.24 -16.08
CA ILE A 37 3.41 7.32 -16.80
C ILE A 37 4.67 7.76 -16.03
N GLY A 38 5.84 7.53 -16.64
CA GLY A 38 7.16 7.80 -16.04
C GLY A 38 7.79 6.59 -15.32
N SER A 39 7.13 5.44 -15.30
CA SER A 39 7.68 4.20 -14.71
C SER A 39 8.71 3.51 -15.60
N VAL A 40 8.71 3.83 -16.89
CA VAL A 40 9.71 3.37 -17.87
C VAL A 40 10.77 4.45 -18.08
N GLY A 41 12.02 4.04 -18.26
CA GLY A 41 13.14 4.93 -18.55
C GLY A 41 13.67 5.59 -17.27
N LYS A 42 13.91 6.91 -17.32
CA LYS A 42 14.57 7.66 -16.24
C LYS A 42 13.61 8.35 -15.27
N GLY A 43 12.30 8.13 -15.41
CA GLY A 43 11.31 8.82 -14.60
C GLY A 43 11.30 8.36 -13.13
N ASN A 44 11.61 7.09 -12.86
CA ASN A 44 11.66 6.53 -11.49
C ASN A 44 10.40 6.83 -10.66
N VAL A 45 9.22 6.85 -11.30
CA VAL A 45 7.98 7.11 -10.58
C VAL A 45 7.56 5.89 -9.76
N PHE A 46 6.89 6.15 -8.66
CA PHE A 46 6.22 5.13 -7.86
C PHE A 46 4.87 4.76 -8.48
N VAL A 47 4.58 3.46 -8.60
CA VAL A 47 3.38 2.94 -9.27
C VAL A 47 2.31 2.40 -8.31
N GLY A 48 2.61 2.34 -7.01
CA GLY A 48 1.66 1.88 -5.99
C GLY A 48 0.64 2.95 -5.61
N PRO A 49 -0.39 2.60 -4.81
CA PRO A 49 -1.35 3.56 -4.30
C PRO A 49 -0.70 4.56 -3.34
N ALA A 50 -1.19 5.81 -3.39
CA ALA A 50 -0.86 6.85 -2.43
C ALA A 50 -2.09 7.75 -2.24
N ALA A 51 -2.40 8.16 -1.02
CA ALA A 51 -3.26 9.31 -0.80
C ALA A 51 -2.52 10.60 -1.19
N PRO A 52 -3.22 11.70 -1.53
CA PRO A 52 -2.56 12.98 -1.76
C PRO A 52 -1.68 13.38 -0.56
N PHE A 53 -0.38 13.54 -0.81
CA PHE A 53 0.63 13.84 0.23
C PHE A 53 0.74 12.78 1.35
N GLY A 54 0.27 11.56 1.10
CA GLY A 54 0.31 10.45 2.05
C GLY A 54 1.74 10.10 2.50
N MET A 55 1.87 9.73 3.77
CA MET A 55 3.12 9.25 4.37
C MET A 55 3.45 7.85 3.86
N VAL A 56 2.46 6.95 3.93
CA VAL A 56 2.61 5.56 3.48
C VAL A 56 2.43 5.49 1.96
N LYS A 57 3.21 4.62 1.33
CA LYS A 57 3.22 4.38 -0.12
C LYS A 57 3.48 2.88 -0.33
N PRO A 58 2.48 2.01 -0.10
CA PRO A 58 2.68 0.57 -0.24
C PRO A 58 2.84 0.21 -1.71
N GLY A 59 3.91 -0.51 -2.07
CA GLY A 59 4.13 -0.87 -3.47
C GLY A 59 5.17 -1.97 -3.63
N PRO A 60 5.31 -2.50 -4.85
CA PRO A 60 6.17 -3.64 -5.13
C PRO A 60 7.66 -3.28 -5.11
N ASP A 61 8.48 -4.15 -4.53
CA ASP A 61 9.93 -4.04 -4.52
C ASP A 61 10.54 -5.05 -5.54
N TYR A 62 11.17 -4.52 -6.59
CA TYR A 62 11.89 -5.26 -7.62
C TYR A 62 13.38 -4.96 -7.57
N GLY A 63 14.20 -5.98 -7.30
CA GLY A 63 15.65 -5.83 -7.22
C GLY A 63 16.10 -4.73 -6.24
N LEU A 64 17.40 -4.59 -6.04
CA LEU A 64 17.91 -3.61 -5.06
C LEU A 64 18.19 -2.24 -5.69
N GLY A 65 18.41 -2.14 -7.00
CA GLY A 65 18.84 -0.88 -7.64
C GLY A 65 17.76 0.12 -8.07
N ARG A 66 16.48 -0.06 -7.69
CA ARG A 66 15.36 0.76 -8.19
C ARG A 66 14.92 1.82 -7.20
N ASN A 67 14.97 3.09 -7.61
CA ASN A 67 14.71 4.23 -6.72
C ASN A 67 13.29 4.23 -6.12
N SER A 68 12.29 3.90 -6.92
CA SER A 68 10.89 3.81 -6.48
C SER A 68 10.47 2.39 -6.12
N GLY A 69 11.40 1.44 -6.04
CA GLY A 69 11.12 0.01 -5.89
C GLY A 69 10.63 -0.67 -7.17
N TYR A 70 10.13 0.07 -8.17
CA TYR A 70 9.54 -0.51 -9.37
C TYR A 70 10.54 -0.77 -10.51
N ASP A 71 10.39 -1.92 -11.18
CA ASP A 71 11.10 -2.24 -12.42
C ASP A 71 10.11 -2.52 -13.57
N PRO A 72 10.20 -1.83 -14.73
CA PRO A 72 9.35 -2.10 -15.87
C PRO A 72 9.68 -3.41 -16.62
N ASP A 73 10.83 -4.03 -16.38
CA ASP A 73 11.17 -5.34 -16.97
C ASP A 73 10.39 -6.47 -16.28
N THR A 74 9.49 -7.10 -17.04
CA THR A 74 8.62 -8.19 -16.57
C THR A 74 9.36 -9.49 -16.23
N LEU A 75 10.65 -9.59 -16.56
CA LEU A 75 11.51 -10.72 -16.20
C LEU A 75 12.12 -10.58 -14.80
N GLN A 76 11.94 -9.42 -14.16
CA GLN A 76 12.37 -9.20 -12.78
C GLN A 76 11.32 -9.72 -11.80
N THR A 77 11.80 -10.27 -10.68
CA THR A 77 10.96 -10.81 -9.61
C THR A 77 10.61 -9.71 -8.60
N ILE A 78 9.41 -9.83 -8.02
CA ILE A 78 9.00 -9.08 -6.83
C ILE A 78 9.50 -9.84 -5.60
N PHE A 79 10.13 -9.14 -4.66
CA PHE A 79 10.62 -9.71 -3.40
C PHE A 79 9.74 -9.37 -2.19
N GLY A 80 8.80 -8.44 -2.38
CA GLY A 80 7.82 -8.04 -1.39
C GLY A 80 7.15 -6.72 -1.75
N PHE A 81 6.36 -6.22 -0.81
CA PHE A 81 5.65 -4.96 -0.90
C PHE A 81 5.95 -4.11 0.33
N SER A 82 6.85 -3.14 0.21
CA SER A 82 7.25 -2.25 1.31
C SER A 82 6.34 -1.02 1.44
N GLN A 83 6.35 -0.38 2.62
CA GLN A 83 5.37 0.65 2.98
C GLN A 83 5.80 2.09 2.67
N THR A 84 7.06 2.28 2.27
CA THR A 84 7.66 3.60 2.09
C THR A 84 8.46 3.65 0.80
N HIS A 85 8.15 4.63 -0.05
CA HIS A 85 8.78 4.82 -1.35
C HIS A 85 8.98 6.31 -1.65
N VAL A 86 9.84 6.59 -2.62
CA VAL A 86 9.98 7.91 -3.26
C VAL A 86 9.61 7.81 -4.74
N SER A 87 9.15 8.92 -5.30
CA SER A 87 8.74 9.01 -6.70
C SER A 87 9.55 10.10 -7.40
N GLY A 88 10.21 9.78 -8.50
CA GLY A 88 10.91 10.76 -9.33
C GLY A 88 12.32 11.12 -8.88
N THR A 89 12.89 10.44 -7.89
CA THR A 89 14.24 10.75 -7.41
C THR A 89 15.32 10.20 -8.35
N GLY A 90 16.41 10.97 -8.49
CA GLY A 90 17.69 10.49 -9.02
C GLY A 90 18.66 10.13 -7.89
N GLY A 91 19.81 9.55 -8.25
CA GLY A 91 20.80 9.05 -7.29
C GLY A 91 20.42 7.67 -6.75
N GLY A 92 20.97 7.28 -5.60
CA GLY A 92 20.68 5.99 -5.00
C GLY A 92 19.28 5.89 -4.34
N PRO A 93 18.70 4.68 -4.23
CA PRO A 93 17.37 4.49 -3.65
C PRO A 93 17.24 4.98 -2.21
N LYS A 94 16.00 5.25 -1.79
CA LYS A 94 15.67 5.57 -0.40
C LYS A 94 14.36 4.91 0.01
N TYR A 95 14.24 4.56 1.30
CA TYR A 95 13.12 3.83 1.90
C TYR A 95 13.08 2.34 1.53
N GLY A 96 11.91 1.75 1.34
CA GLY A 96 11.73 0.30 1.24
C GLY A 96 11.43 -0.38 2.58
N ASN A 97 10.98 0.37 3.60
CA ASN A 97 10.85 -0.16 4.95
C ASN A 97 9.62 -1.06 5.07
N ILE A 98 9.76 -2.12 5.87
CA ILE A 98 8.67 -3.02 6.29
C ILE A 98 8.03 -3.70 5.08
N SER A 99 8.74 -4.68 4.52
CA SER A 99 8.29 -5.40 3.33
C SER A 99 7.39 -6.57 3.70
N ILE A 100 6.24 -6.67 3.04
CA ILE A 100 5.29 -7.77 3.23
C ILE A 100 5.28 -8.63 1.98
N MET A 101 5.41 -9.95 2.10
CA MET A 101 5.38 -10.87 0.96
C MET A 101 4.47 -12.06 1.26
N PRO A 102 3.32 -12.20 0.56
CA PRO A 102 2.52 -13.41 0.66
C PRO A 102 3.18 -14.54 -0.14
N PHE A 103 3.09 -15.77 0.36
CA PHE A 103 3.65 -16.98 -0.25
C PHE A 103 2.74 -18.18 0.01
N ASN A 104 2.89 -19.25 -0.76
CA ASN A 104 1.99 -20.42 -0.69
C ASN A 104 2.75 -21.76 -0.61
N GLU A 105 3.75 -21.81 0.27
CA GLU A 105 4.61 -22.97 0.51
C GLU A 105 5.07 -23.03 1.97
N GLU A 106 5.85 -24.03 2.34
CA GLU A 106 6.51 -24.09 3.65
C GLU A 106 7.58 -22.99 3.79
N PHE A 107 7.72 -22.41 4.97
CA PHE A 107 8.68 -21.33 5.22
C PHE A 107 10.08 -21.88 5.54
N ASN A 108 10.75 -22.41 4.52
CA ASN A 108 12.10 -22.97 4.63
C ASN A 108 13.21 -21.95 4.29
N SER A 109 12.84 -20.78 3.76
CA SER A 109 13.75 -19.72 3.34
C SER A 109 13.12 -18.35 3.57
N ILE A 110 13.92 -17.39 4.03
CA ILE A 110 13.52 -15.99 4.14
C ILE A 110 13.41 -15.30 2.76
N TYR A 111 14.05 -15.89 1.74
CA TYR A 111 14.01 -15.40 0.37
C TYR A 111 12.75 -15.91 -0.32
N GLN A 112 11.82 -15.00 -0.51
CA GLN A 112 10.52 -15.24 -1.12
C GLN A 112 10.39 -14.26 -2.28
N GLU A 113 10.28 -14.77 -3.49
CA GLU A 113 10.20 -13.96 -4.71
C GLU A 113 9.19 -14.55 -5.69
N SER A 114 8.64 -13.73 -6.57
CA SER A 114 7.81 -14.22 -7.66
C SER A 114 7.83 -13.25 -8.84
N LEU A 115 7.83 -13.79 -10.06
CA LEU A 115 7.52 -13.01 -11.25
C LEU A 115 6.08 -12.48 -11.17
N ARG A 116 5.89 -11.28 -11.72
CA ARG A 116 4.56 -10.67 -11.87
C ARG A 116 3.78 -11.23 -13.05
N SER A 117 2.46 -11.18 -12.97
CA SER A 117 1.53 -11.27 -14.08
C SER A 117 0.28 -10.43 -13.79
N ASN A 118 -0.47 -10.06 -14.83
CA ASN A 118 -1.74 -9.32 -14.70
C ASN A 118 -1.64 -8.05 -13.83
N GLU A 119 -0.53 -7.34 -13.91
CA GLU A 119 -0.28 -6.12 -13.13
C GLU A 119 -1.17 -4.97 -13.61
N LYS A 120 -1.77 -4.26 -12.66
CA LYS A 120 -2.67 -3.14 -12.89
C LYS A 120 -2.39 -2.07 -11.84
N THR A 121 -2.38 -0.81 -12.25
CA THR A 121 -2.35 0.33 -11.35
C THR A 121 -3.38 1.37 -11.78
N LYS A 122 -3.98 2.04 -10.80
CA LYS A 122 -4.95 3.13 -10.95
C LYS A 122 -4.78 4.10 -9.77
N CYS A 123 -5.45 5.25 -9.80
CA CYS A 123 -5.54 6.11 -8.62
C CYS A 123 -5.94 5.29 -7.37
N GLY A 124 -5.14 5.39 -6.31
CA GLY A 124 -5.40 4.72 -5.03
C GLY A 124 -5.33 3.19 -5.04
N TYR A 125 -4.96 2.55 -6.15
CA TYR A 125 -5.00 1.08 -6.28
C TYR A 125 -3.79 0.51 -7.05
N TYR A 126 -3.24 -0.58 -6.53
CA TYR A 126 -2.31 -1.44 -7.25
C TYR A 126 -2.72 -2.90 -7.11
N SER A 127 -2.55 -3.70 -8.16
CA SER A 127 -2.75 -5.13 -8.12
C SER A 127 -1.80 -5.89 -9.03
N VAL A 128 -1.41 -7.08 -8.59
CA VAL A 128 -0.55 -7.98 -9.36
C VAL A 128 -0.82 -9.43 -8.97
N ASN A 129 -0.67 -10.34 -9.92
CA ASN A 129 -0.60 -11.76 -9.62
C ASN A 129 0.86 -12.21 -9.48
N LEU A 130 1.18 -12.86 -8.35
CA LEU A 130 2.46 -13.51 -8.10
C LEU A 130 2.43 -14.91 -8.71
N LYS A 131 3.05 -15.08 -9.89
CA LYS A 131 3.02 -16.33 -10.67
C LYS A 131 3.46 -17.56 -9.88
N LYS A 132 4.58 -17.47 -9.15
CA LYS A 132 5.14 -18.60 -8.39
C LYS A 132 4.17 -19.07 -7.31
N TRP A 133 3.51 -18.12 -6.65
CA TRP A 133 2.64 -18.38 -5.50
C TRP A 133 1.19 -18.62 -5.87
N ASN A 134 0.80 -18.22 -7.09
CA ASN A 134 -0.59 -18.18 -7.53
C ASN A 134 -1.48 -17.36 -6.56
N ILE A 135 -0.99 -16.17 -6.20
CA ILE A 135 -1.65 -15.23 -5.28
C ILE A 135 -1.93 -13.94 -6.03
N ASN A 136 -3.18 -13.46 -5.99
CA ASN A 136 -3.50 -12.09 -6.37
C ASN A 136 -3.26 -11.16 -5.19
N VAL A 137 -2.48 -10.11 -5.42
CA VAL A 137 -2.20 -9.05 -4.46
C VAL A 137 -2.96 -7.81 -4.88
N GLU A 138 -3.59 -7.15 -3.92
CA GLU A 138 -4.26 -5.86 -4.09
C GLU A 138 -3.87 -4.93 -2.94
N LEU A 139 -3.50 -3.70 -3.28
CA LEU A 139 -3.05 -2.68 -2.34
C LEU A 139 -3.90 -1.42 -2.51
N THR A 140 -4.31 -0.85 -1.39
CA THR A 140 -4.80 0.52 -1.29
C THR A 140 -4.23 1.15 -0.01
N THR A 141 -4.63 2.37 0.32
CA THR A 141 -4.00 3.13 1.39
C THR A 141 -4.86 4.28 1.87
N SER A 142 -4.67 4.69 3.13
CA SER A 142 -5.01 6.02 3.65
C SER A 142 -3.76 6.91 3.67
N ASP A 143 -3.68 7.90 4.57
CA ASP A 143 -2.51 8.79 4.65
C ASP A 143 -1.32 8.08 5.30
N ARG A 144 -1.56 7.23 6.31
CA ARG A 144 -0.52 6.59 7.14
C ARG A 144 -0.71 5.08 7.31
N VAL A 145 -1.71 4.50 6.66
CA VAL A 145 -2.04 3.07 6.76
C VAL A 145 -2.15 2.45 5.38
N ALA A 146 -1.34 1.43 5.11
CA ALA A 146 -1.49 0.57 3.96
C ALA A 146 -2.57 -0.49 4.23
N PHE A 147 -3.38 -0.82 3.23
CA PHE A 147 -4.38 -1.87 3.32
C PHE A 147 -4.17 -2.86 2.18
N HIS A 148 -3.78 -4.09 2.53
CA HIS A 148 -3.53 -5.16 1.58
C HIS A 148 -4.65 -6.20 1.63
N ARG A 149 -5.00 -6.72 0.46
CA ARG A 149 -5.89 -7.86 0.27
C ARG A 149 -5.18 -8.90 -0.60
N TYR A 150 -5.06 -10.11 -0.09
CA TYR A 150 -4.40 -11.23 -0.75
C TYR A 150 -5.40 -12.33 -1.06
N THR A 151 -5.54 -12.69 -2.32
CA THR A 151 -6.38 -13.81 -2.76
C THR A 151 -5.50 -14.97 -3.19
N PHE A 152 -5.43 -15.99 -2.34
CA PHE A 152 -4.78 -17.27 -2.61
C PHE A 152 -5.68 -18.10 -3.53
N LEU A 153 -5.22 -18.35 -4.76
CA LEU A 153 -6.02 -19.04 -5.78
C LEU A 153 -5.93 -20.57 -5.67
N ASN A 154 -5.08 -21.06 -4.76
CA ASN A 154 -4.97 -22.44 -4.31
C ASN A 154 -4.61 -22.47 -2.81
N ASN A 155 -5.17 -23.41 -2.05
CA ASN A 155 -5.02 -23.48 -0.59
C ASN A 155 -4.04 -24.60 -0.21
N ASN A 156 -2.73 -24.33 -0.29
CA ASN A 156 -1.71 -25.27 0.16
C ASN A 156 -1.20 -24.88 1.55
N LYS A 157 -0.59 -23.68 1.64
CA LYS A 157 0.05 -23.13 2.84
C LYS A 157 -0.01 -21.61 2.78
N LYS A 158 -1.18 -21.02 3.08
CA LYS A 158 -1.39 -19.57 3.03
C LYS A 158 -0.45 -18.88 4.03
N GLY A 159 0.62 -18.27 3.52
CA GLY A 159 1.70 -17.69 4.30
C GLY A 159 1.88 -16.19 4.03
N ILE A 160 2.27 -15.44 5.06
CA ILE A 160 2.69 -14.04 4.95
C ILE A 160 4.02 -13.85 5.66
N LYS A 161 5.00 -13.29 4.94
CA LYS A 161 6.32 -12.88 5.44
C LYS A 161 6.31 -11.37 5.71
N ILE A 162 6.80 -10.94 6.87
CA ILE A 162 7.02 -9.54 7.25
C ILE A 162 8.51 -9.32 7.52
N ASP A 163 9.17 -8.55 6.67
CA ASP A 163 10.59 -8.21 6.79
C ASP A 163 10.77 -6.77 7.29
N ALA A 164 11.10 -6.63 8.58
CA ALA A 164 11.35 -5.33 9.21
C ALA A 164 12.74 -4.77 8.86
N GLY A 165 13.67 -5.63 8.43
CA GLY A 165 15.02 -5.25 8.03
C GLY A 165 15.16 -4.89 6.55
N SER A 166 14.10 -5.02 5.76
CA SER A 166 14.09 -4.68 4.34
C SER A 166 14.21 -3.17 4.08
N PHE A 167 14.93 -2.83 3.01
CA PHE A 167 15.08 -1.48 2.45
C PHE A 167 15.55 -1.57 0.98
N LEU A 168 15.27 -0.55 0.18
CA LEU A 168 15.71 -0.45 -1.22
C LEU A 168 17.18 -0.04 -1.32
N GLY A 169 17.89 -0.47 -2.35
CA GLY A 169 19.28 -0.02 -2.57
C GLY A 169 20.27 -0.63 -1.60
N GLU A 170 20.00 -1.83 -1.09
CA GLU A 170 20.98 -2.55 -0.30
C GLU A 170 22.20 -2.90 -1.16
N GLU A 171 23.34 -2.38 -0.76
CA GLU A 171 24.63 -2.64 -1.38
C GLU A 171 25.48 -3.52 -0.46
N PRO A 172 26.24 -4.49 -1.00
CA PRO A 172 27.11 -5.34 -0.21
C PRO A 172 28.30 -4.57 0.38
N ILE A 173 28.59 -3.37 -0.13
CA ILE A 173 29.67 -2.51 0.33
C ILE A 173 29.10 -1.47 1.30
N PRO A 174 29.42 -1.55 2.61
CA PRO A 174 29.04 -0.52 3.57
C PRO A 174 29.60 0.85 3.18
N ASP A 175 28.90 1.92 3.57
CA ASP A 175 29.33 3.32 3.35
C ASP A 175 29.62 3.70 1.89
N SER A 176 29.04 2.95 0.95
CA SER A 176 29.02 3.36 -0.45
C SER A 176 28.30 4.71 -0.62
N ARG A 177 28.75 5.48 -1.61
CA ARG A 177 28.17 6.77 -1.93
C ARG A 177 26.72 6.58 -2.36
N GLU A 178 25.84 7.42 -1.82
CA GLU A 178 24.40 7.42 -2.14
C GLU A 178 23.67 6.10 -1.80
N ALA A 179 24.25 5.26 -0.92
CA ALA A 179 23.66 3.98 -0.53
C ALA A 179 22.93 4.07 0.83
N GLN A 180 21.84 3.31 0.95
CA GLN A 180 21.20 3.07 2.25
C GLN A 180 21.95 1.99 3.03
N GLN A 181 21.84 2.06 4.35
CA GLN A 181 22.42 1.05 5.22
C GLN A 181 21.47 0.67 6.34
N PHE A 182 21.44 -0.63 6.59
CA PHE A 182 20.79 -1.19 7.75
C PHE A 182 21.44 -0.70 9.03
N VAL A 183 20.61 -0.29 10.01
CA VAL A 183 21.06 0.08 11.36
C VAL A 183 20.46 -0.87 12.39
N GLY A 184 19.19 -1.23 12.24
CA GLY A 184 18.50 -2.08 13.21
C GLY A 184 17.07 -2.40 12.82
N SER A 185 16.53 -3.46 13.40
CA SER A 185 15.12 -3.84 13.23
C SER A 185 14.64 -4.69 14.40
N GLU A 186 13.36 -4.58 14.72
CA GLU A 186 12.68 -5.36 15.75
C GLU A 186 11.33 -5.88 15.25
N ILE A 187 10.94 -7.06 15.71
CA ILE A 187 9.61 -7.63 15.51
C ILE A 187 9.08 -8.22 16.82
N GLN A 188 7.79 -8.02 17.08
CA GLN A 188 7.04 -8.62 18.18
C GLN A 188 5.65 -9.05 17.71
N ILE A 189 5.35 -10.35 17.82
CA ILE A 189 4.05 -10.95 17.58
C ILE A 189 3.25 -10.91 18.88
N LEU A 190 2.22 -10.05 18.94
CA LEU A 190 1.52 -9.68 20.17
C LEU A 190 0.32 -10.58 20.47
N SER A 191 -0.40 -11.00 19.42
CA SER A 191 -1.58 -11.86 19.52
C SER A 191 -1.60 -12.85 18.35
N ASP A 192 -2.76 -13.44 18.03
CA ASP A 192 -3.02 -14.21 16.82
C ASP A 192 -3.35 -13.32 15.59
N THR A 193 -3.39 -12.01 15.77
CA THR A 193 -3.85 -11.03 14.75
C THR A 193 -3.00 -9.76 14.69
N GLU A 194 -2.13 -9.52 15.68
CA GLU A 194 -1.39 -8.26 15.82
C GLU A 194 0.11 -8.47 15.93
N ILE A 195 0.87 -7.64 15.19
CA ILE A 195 2.33 -7.61 15.16
C ILE A 195 2.79 -6.16 15.19
N GLN A 196 3.88 -5.89 15.89
CA GLN A 196 4.54 -4.58 15.86
C GLN A 196 6.05 -4.72 15.68
N GLY A 197 6.68 -3.58 15.40
CA GLY A 197 8.13 -3.50 15.34
C GLY A 197 8.60 -2.19 14.73
N TYR A 198 9.85 -2.18 14.26
CA TYR A 198 10.41 -1.06 13.52
C TYR A 198 11.52 -1.46 12.56
N SER A 199 11.77 -0.58 11.60
CA SER A 199 12.91 -0.57 10.70
C SER A 199 13.74 0.69 10.94
N ARG A 200 15.05 0.55 11.15
CA ARG A 200 15.96 1.68 11.33
C ARG A 200 17.05 1.63 10.27
N ILE A 201 17.06 2.66 9.42
CA ILE A 201 17.92 2.76 8.22
C ILE A 201 18.58 4.15 8.22
N ARG A 202 19.79 4.25 7.65
CA ARG A 202 20.47 5.53 7.39
C ARG A 202 20.86 5.67 5.92
N GLY A 203 21.22 6.87 5.49
CA GLY A 203 21.73 7.11 4.13
C GLY A 203 20.66 7.09 3.02
N GLY A 204 21.08 6.62 1.84
CA GLY A 204 20.41 6.76 0.55
C GLY A 204 21.03 7.89 -0.27
N TRP A 205 20.29 8.48 -1.21
CA TRP A 205 20.78 9.64 -2.01
C TRP A 205 21.32 10.80 -1.15
N ASN A 206 20.86 10.94 0.09
CA ASN A 206 21.44 11.83 1.08
C ASN A 206 22.16 11.03 2.17
N ASN A 207 23.35 11.47 2.58
CA ASN A 207 24.11 10.90 3.71
C ASN A 207 23.49 11.30 5.08
N GLY A 208 22.18 11.17 5.22
CA GLY A 208 21.46 11.54 6.42
C GLY A 208 21.65 10.55 7.57
N GLU A 209 21.47 11.05 8.78
CA GLU A 209 21.40 10.26 10.01
C GLU A 209 20.32 9.19 9.95
N ALA A 210 20.42 8.21 10.86
CA ALA A 210 19.46 7.12 10.95
C ALA A 210 18.04 7.63 11.26
N TYR A 211 17.06 7.17 10.48
CA TYR A 211 15.64 7.35 10.74
C TYR A 211 15.01 6.02 11.15
N THR A 212 13.93 6.08 11.92
CA THR A 212 13.19 4.88 12.36
C THR A 212 11.76 4.96 11.88
N VAL A 213 11.30 3.90 11.20
CA VAL A 213 9.90 3.70 10.83
C VAL A 213 9.35 2.60 11.71
N TYR A 214 8.49 2.97 12.66
CA TYR A 214 7.72 2.04 13.47
C TYR A 214 6.51 1.57 12.68
N PHE A 215 6.11 0.32 12.87
CA PHE A 215 4.90 -0.24 12.29
C PHE A 215 4.05 -0.97 13.31
N TYR A 216 2.77 -1.08 12.97
CA TYR A 216 1.82 -2.01 13.55
C TYR A 216 1.06 -2.67 12.40
N ALA A 217 0.91 -3.99 12.45
CA ALA A 217 0.14 -4.76 11.48
C ALA A 217 -1.00 -5.47 12.20
N VAL A 218 -2.22 -5.32 11.69
CA VAL A 218 -3.40 -6.02 12.16
C VAL A 218 -3.94 -6.87 11.02
N PHE A 219 -4.24 -8.14 11.28
CA PHE A 219 -4.82 -9.09 10.34
C PHE A 219 -6.31 -9.30 10.65
N GLU A 220 -7.14 -9.43 9.60
CA GLU A 220 -8.59 -9.65 9.75
C GLU A 220 -8.90 -11.02 10.36
N GLN A 221 -8.06 -12.01 10.00
CA GLN A 221 -8.20 -13.40 10.41
C GLN A 221 -7.02 -13.79 11.30
N PRO A 222 -7.24 -14.67 12.29
CA PRO A 222 -6.16 -15.14 13.13
C PRO A 222 -5.21 -16.05 12.34
N PHE A 223 -3.91 -15.91 12.58
CA PHE A 223 -2.91 -16.88 12.11
C PHE A 223 -2.85 -18.11 13.03
N THR A 224 -2.51 -19.27 12.46
CA THR A 224 -2.48 -20.57 13.14
C THR A 224 -1.08 -21.02 13.53
N ASN A 225 -0.07 -20.67 12.73
CA ASN A 225 1.32 -20.98 13.01
C ASN A 225 2.17 -19.75 12.75
N ILE A 226 3.20 -19.58 13.57
CA ILE A 226 4.05 -18.41 13.54
C ILE A 226 5.52 -18.80 13.72
N GLY A 227 6.38 -17.90 13.32
CA GLY A 227 7.75 -17.88 13.76
C GLY A 227 8.42 -16.59 13.34
N THR A 228 9.68 -16.46 13.68
CA THR A 228 10.50 -15.31 13.32
C THR A 228 11.79 -15.75 12.68
N TRP A 229 12.53 -14.82 12.08
CA TRP A 229 13.92 -15.02 11.71
C TRP A 229 14.80 -13.89 12.20
N LYS A 230 16.09 -14.20 12.32
CA LYS A 230 17.16 -13.23 12.57
C LYS A 230 18.35 -13.61 11.70
N GLY A 231 18.86 -12.66 10.92
CA GLY A 231 19.80 -12.94 9.84
C GLY A 231 19.20 -13.99 8.91
N ASN A 232 19.88 -15.12 8.73
CA ASN A 232 19.41 -16.25 7.92
C ASN A 232 18.83 -17.42 8.76
N SER A 233 18.73 -17.26 10.08
CA SER A 233 18.26 -18.31 10.99
C SER A 233 16.76 -18.17 11.25
N ILE A 234 16.03 -19.27 11.07
CA ILE A 234 14.57 -19.35 11.29
C ILE A 234 14.31 -19.94 12.68
N PHE A 235 13.39 -19.32 13.42
CA PHE A 235 12.98 -19.70 14.77
C PHE A 235 11.47 -19.95 14.80
N PRO A 236 11.03 -21.21 14.60
CA PRO A 236 9.63 -21.59 14.74
C PRO A 236 9.09 -21.28 16.15
N ASP A 237 7.82 -20.89 16.22
CA ASP A 237 7.07 -20.59 17.45
C ASP A 237 7.62 -19.43 18.30
N LYS A 238 8.73 -18.80 17.88
CA LYS A 238 9.29 -17.62 18.53
C LYS A 238 8.50 -16.38 18.11
N LYS A 239 8.10 -15.56 19.09
CA LYS A 239 7.23 -14.40 18.90
C LYS A 239 7.96 -13.07 18.84
N ASP A 240 9.17 -12.98 19.37
CA ASP A 240 9.94 -11.75 19.46
C ASP A 240 11.31 -11.90 18.80
N GLN A 241 11.81 -10.82 18.20
CA GLN A 241 13.20 -10.69 17.80
C GLN A 241 13.66 -9.27 18.14
N PRO A 242 14.42 -9.10 19.25
CA PRO A 242 14.96 -7.79 19.61
C PRO A 242 16.03 -7.36 18.61
N ASP A 243 16.20 -6.05 18.46
CA ASP A 243 17.26 -5.46 17.67
C ASP A 243 18.63 -5.78 18.28
N THR A 244 19.41 -6.56 17.54
CA THR A 244 20.81 -6.91 17.87
C THR A 244 21.77 -6.47 16.76
N GLY A 245 21.35 -5.54 15.89
CA GLY A 245 22.12 -5.15 14.70
C GLY A 245 22.05 -6.16 13.55
N GLU A 246 21.10 -7.11 13.61
CA GLU A 246 20.79 -8.04 12.53
C GLU A 246 19.37 -7.81 12.00
N LYS A 247 19.15 -8.13 10.73
CA LYS A 247 17.82 -8.06 10.12
C LYS A 247 16.90 -9.11 10.75
N VAL A 248 15.68 -8.70 11.08
CA VAL A 248 14.67 -9.60 11.67
C VAL A 248 13.34 -9.50 10.94
N GLY A 249 12.52 -10.53 11.11
CA GLY A 249 11.14 -10.53 10.63
C GLY A 249 10.32 -11.69 11.16
N ALA A 250 9.08 -11.78 10.68
CA ALA A 250 8.08 -12.78 11.09
C ALA A 250 7.45 -13.47 9.88
N TYR A 251 7.14 -14.76 10.02
CA TYR A 251 6.28 -15.48 9.08
C TYR A 251 5.05 -16.01 9.81
N LEU A 252 3.92 -15.99 9.12
CA LEU A 252 2.61 -16.33 9.63
C LEU A 252 1.92 -17.27 8.65
N PHE A 253 1.23 -18.27 9.16
CA PHE A 253 0.36 -19.14 8.38
C PHE A 253 -1.10 -18.98 8.81
N PHE A 254 -2.01 -19.15 7.85
CA PHE A 254 -3.45 -19.03 8.06
C PHE A 254 -4.14 -20.36 7.74
N SER A 255 -5.28 -20.62 8.38
CA SER A 255 -6.04 -21.86 8.17
C SER A 255 -6.52 -21.99 6.72
N ASP A 256 -6.29 -23.14 6.10
CA ASP A 256 -6.82 -23.48 4.77
C ASP A 256 -8.36 -23.65 4.75
N SER A 257 -9.00 -23.73 5.92
CA SER A 257 -10.45 -23.86 6.06
C SER A 257 -11.23 -22.57 5.79
N GLN A 258 -10.55 -21.42 5.77
CA GLN A 258 -11.16 -20.11 5.52
C GLN A 258 -11.06 -19.73 4.04
N ILE A 259 -12.00 -18.88 3.60
CA ILE A 259 -12.00 -18.22 2.28
C ILE A 259 -10.56 -17.80 1.96
N GLY A 260 -10.11 -18.03 0.73
CA GLY A 260 -8.73 -17.78 0.28
C GLY A 260 -8.32 -16.30 0.29
N ILE A 261 -9.00 -15.44 1.04
CA ILE A 261 -8.71 -14.02 1.17
C ILE A 261 -8.11 -13.76 2.56
N VAL A 262 -6.92 -13.17 2.59
CA VAL A 262 -6.30 -12.63 3.81
C VAL A 262 -6.15 -11.12 3.65
N GLN A 263 -6.60 -10.38 4.65
CA GLN A 263 -6.52 -8.93 4.69
C GLN A 263 -5.63 -8.46 5.84
N VAL A 264 -4.82 -7.43 5.59
CA VAL A 264 -3.93 -6.83 6.58
C VAL A 264 -3.90 -5.32 6.44
N LYS A 265 -3.98 -4.62 7.56
CA LYS A 265 -3.75 -3.17 7.66
C LYS A 265 -2.40 -2.92 8.34
N ILE A 266 -1.53 -2.15 7.69
CA ILE A 266 -0.21 -1.81 8.20
C ILE A 266 -0.14 -0.29 8.41
N GLY A 267 -0.18 0.13 9.68
CA GLY A 267 0.07 1.52 10.05
C GLY A 267 1.56 1.77 10.20
N ILE A 268 2.02 2.97 9.82
CA ILE A 268 3.39 3.42 10.06
C ILE A 268 3.45 4.69 10.91
N SER A 269 4.58 4.91 11.58
CA SER A 269 4.87 6.13 12.32
C SER A 269 6.38 6.35 12.45
N PHE A 270 6.81 7.61 12.49
CA PHE A 270 8.18 7.97 12.87
C PHE A 270 8.34 8.20 14.38
N LEU A 271 7.28 7.96 15.17
CA LEU A 271 7.27 8.21 16.62
C LEU A 271 7.28 6.92 17.45
N SER A 272 6.33 6.01 17.20
CA SER A 272 6.23 4.73 17.93
C SER A 272 5.27 3.76 17.26
N SER A 273 5.36 2.47 17.60
CA SER A 273 4.40 1.45 17.14
C SER A 273 2.99 1.68 17.68
N GLN A 274 2.84 2.29 18.86
CA GLN A 274 1.53 2.68 19.39
C GLN A 274 0.91 3.81 18.57
N LYS A 275 1.71 4.76 18.06
CA LYS A 275 1.19 5.78 17.14
C LYS A 275 0.83 5.18 15.79
N ALA A 276 1.57 4.17 15.33
CA ALA A 276 1.21 3.40 14.14
C ALA A 276 -0.14 2.68 14.31
N LYS A 277 -0.38 2.03 15.47
CA LYS A 277 -1.68 1.43 15.82
C LYS A 277 -2.80 2.47 15.84
N TYR A 278 -2.57 3.61 16.49
CA TYR A 278 -3.53 4.72 16.51
C TYR A 278 -3.91 5.17 15.09
N ASN A 279 -2.96 5.24 14.16
CA ASN A 279 -3.26 5.61 12.77
C ASN A 279 -4.21 4.58 12.12
N ILE A 280 -4.04 3.27 12.36
CA ILE A 280 -4.96 2.23 11.87
C ILE A 280 -6.38 2.46 12.41
N GLU A 281 -6.49 2.63 13.73
CA GLU A 281 -7.79 2.75 14.41
C GLU A 281 -8.57 4.00 13.97
N ASN A 282 -7.88 5.07 13.60
CA ASN A 282 -8.50 6.35 13.23
C ASN A 282 -8.68 6.55 11.73
N GLU A 283 -7.76 6.04 10.90
CA GLU A 283 -7.81 6.24 9.45
C GLU A 283 -8.58 5.12 8.75
N ILE A 284 -8.45 3.85 9.20
CA ILE A 284 -9.11 2.70 8.57
C ILE A 284 -9.71 1.76 9.65
N PRO A 285 -10.81 2.15 10.33
CA PRO A 285 -11.42 1.32 11.38
C PRO A 285 -12.16 0.09 10.85
N HIS A 286 -12.45 0.01 9.54
CA HIS A 286 -13.19 -1.09 8.91
C HIS A 286 -12.28 -2.09 8.19
N TRP A 287 -12.89 -3.15 7.64
CA TRP A 287 -12.26 -4.19 6.81
C TRP A 287 -12.78 -4.21 5.37
N ASP A 288 -13.51 -3.17 4.96
CA ASP A 288 -13.93 -2.99 3.57
C ASP A 288 -12.83 -2.30 2.75
N PHE A 289 -12.08 -3.08 1.99
CA PHE A 289 -11.02 -2.61 1.10
C PHE A 289 -11.54 -1.68 0.00
N ASN A 290 -12.73 -1.97 -0.57
CA ASN A 290 -13.27 -1.18 -1.67
C ASN A 290 -13.76 0.18 -1.17
N LYS A 291 -14.27 0.22 0.07
CA LYS A 291 -14.58 1.48 0.76
C LYS A 291 -13.32 2.34 0.94
N GLU A 292 -12.23 1.77 1.46
CA GLU A 292 -10.97 2.52 1.62
C GLU A 292 -10.45 3.05 0.29
N LEU A 293 -10.46 2.21 -0.76
CA LEU A 293 -10.09 2.63 -2.10
C LEU A 293 -10.92 3.83 -2.57
N GLN A 294 -12.24 3.78 -2.39
CA GLN A 294 -13.11 4.89 -2.77
C GLN A 294 -12.83 6.14 -1.94
N GLU A 295 -12.57 6.02 -0.64
CA GLU A 295 -12.22 7.15 0.24
C GLU A 295 -10.92 7.84 -0.22
N THR A 296 -9.91 7.06 -0.64
CA THR A 296 -8.68 7.62 -1.21
C THR A 296 -8.86 8.22 -2.59
N CYS A 297 -9.65 7.61 -3.47
CA CYS A 297 -10.04 8.21 -4.75
C CYS A 297 -10.78 9.53 -4.54
N ASN A 298 -11.66 9.62 -3.53
CA ASN A 298 -12.38 10.86 -3.20
C ASN A 298 -11.43 11.98 -2.73
N LYS A 299 -10.35 11.64 -2.00
CA LYS A 299 -9.31 12.62 -1.64
C LYS A 299 -8.60 13.17 -2.88
N TRP A 300 -8.28 12.30 -3.85
CA TRP A 300 -7.71 12.71 -5.13
C TRP A 300 -8.68 13.57 -5.94
N GLU A 301 -9.95 13.15 -6.00
CA GLU A 301 -11.01 13.86 -6.68
C GLU A 301 -11.12 15.30 -6.14
N ALA A 302 -11.19 15.47 -4.83
CA ALA A 302 -11.22 16.78 -4.19
C ALA A 302 -9.98 17.64 -4.49
N LEU A 303 -8.81 17.03 -4.68
CA LEU A 303 -7.59 17.75 -5.06
C LEU A 303 -7.60 18.17 -6.53
N LEU A 304 -8.00 17.27 -7.43
CA LEU A 304 -8.02 17.50 -8.87
C LEU A 304 -9.08 18.52 -9.28
N ASN A 305 -10.22 18.57 -8.58
CA ASN A 305 -11.30 19.55 -8.78
C ASN A 305 -10.85 21.02 -8.63
N LYS A 306 -9.61 21.29 -8.19
CA LYS A 306 -9.07 22.65 -8.11
C LYS A 306 -8.71 23.24 -9.48
N ILE A 307 -8.49 22.39 -10.49
CA ILE A 307 -8.14 22.82 -11.84
C ILE A 307 -8.94 21.98 -12.83
N GLU A 308 -9.83 22.64 -13.57
CA GLU A 308 -10.56 22.04 -14.67
C GLU A 308 -9.84 22.33 -15.99
N ILE A 309 -9.70 21.29 -16.83
CA ILE A 309 -9.04 21.38 -18.14
C ILE A 309 -9.97 20.73 -19.15
N GLU A 310 -10.27 21.46 -20.22
CA GLU A 310 -11.01 20.94 -21.37
C GLU A 310 -10.03 20.63 -22.50
N GLY A 311 -10.08 19.40 -23.04
CA GLY A 311 -9.18 18.98 -24.12
C GLY A 311 -9.24 17.48 -24.40
N THR A 312 -8.47 17.07 -25.41
CA THR A 312 -8.21 15.66 -25.79
C THR A 312 -6.80 15.26 -25.45
#